data_AF-A0A917LDG4-F1
#
_entry.id   AF-A0A917LDG4-F1
#
_cell.length_a   1.000
_cell.length_b   1.000
_cell.length_c   1.000
_cell.angle_alpha   90.00
_cell.angle_beta   90.00
_cell.angle_gamma   90.00
#
_symmetry.space_group_name_H-M   'P 1'
#
loop_
_entity.id
_entity.type
_entity.pdbx_description
1 polymer ?
#
loop_
_entity_poly.entity_id
_entity_poly.type
_entity_poly.pdbx_seq_one_letter_code
_entity_poly.pdbx_strand_id
1 'polypeptide(L)' 'MGTCNIDHSQEDVIQKLESQKEFMPQPLGENVLRFLKNVHDQHTLNELFHLLKKYDLASKEEQEARNEKLLQLIG' A
#
# COMPACT_ATOMS: atom_id res chain seq x y z
N MET A 1 -5.96 -15.36 -1.42
CA MET A 1 -5.31 -15.47 -0.10
C MET A 1 -3.88 -15.95 -0.33
N GLY A 2 -2.96 -15.03 -0.65
CA GLY A 2 -1.55 -15.36 -0.77
C GLY A 2 -0.94 -15.22 0.61
N THR A 3 -0.62 -16.32 1.27
CA THR A 3 0.22 -16.31 2.46
C THR A 3 1.58 -15.74 2.05
N CYS A 4 1.86 -14.48 2.40
CA CYS A 4 3.23 -13.99 2.40
C CYS A 4 4.04 -14.91 3.32
N ASN A 5 5.03 -15.60 2.77
CA ASN A 5 6.02 -16.34 3.59
C ASN A 5 7.18 -15.43 4.03
N ILE A 6 7.09 -14.14 3.72
CA ILE A 6 8.11 -13.13 3.98
C ILE A 6 7.39 -11.98 4.69
N ASP A 7 7.87 -11.64 5.88
CA ASP A 7 7.43 -10.46 6.61
C ASP A 7 8.00 -9.22 5.92
N HIS A 8 7.11 -8.36 5.41
CA HIS A 8 7.52 -7.11 4.79
C HIS A 8 7.76 -6.05 5.86
N SER A 9 9.00 -5.57 5.96
CA SER A 9 9.34 -4.44 6.82
C SER A 9 8.66 -3.16 6.34
N GLN A 10 8.41 -2.24 7.29
CA GLN A 10 7.85 -0.92 7.00
C GLN A 10 8.61 -0.17 5.90
N GLU A 11 9.95 -0.26 5.88
CA GLU A 11 10.79 0.30 4.82
C GLU A 11 10.48 -0.28 3.43
N ASP A 12 10.25 -1.60 3.34
CA ASP A 12 9.92 -2.28 2.08
C ASP A 12 8.57 -1.78 1.53
N VAL A 13 7.58 -1.60 2.41
CA VAL A 13 6.28 -1.02 2.05
C VAL A 13 6.42 0.45 1.63
N ILE A 14 7.26 1.24 2.31
CA ILE A 14 7.51 2.64 1.96
C ILE A 14 8.18 2.74 0.59
N GLN A 15 9.26 1.99 0.34
CA GLN A 15 9.92 1.97 -0.97
C GLN A 15 8.96 1.55 -2.08
N LYS A 16 8.07 0.58 -1.78
CA LYS A 16 7.04 0.16 -2.71
C LYS A 16 6.05 1.27 -2.99
N LEU A 17 5.56 1.95 -1.96
CA LEU A 17 4.66 3.08 -2.08
C LEU A 17 5.29 4.19 -2.91
N GLU A 18 6.54 4.57 -2.65
CA GLU A 18 7.24 5.62 -3.40
C GLU A 18 7.36 5.29 -4.88
N SER A 19 7.66 4.04 -5.23
CA SER A 19 7.72 3.57 -6.62
C SER A 19 6.35 3.55 -7.32
N GLN A 20 5.26 3.49 -6.55
CA GLN A 20 3.89 3.44 -7.07
C GLN A 20 3.20 4.81 -6.97
N LYS A 21 3.75 5.75 -6.19
CA LYS A 21 3.20 7.07 -5.92
C LYS A 21 3.09 7.92 -7.19
N GLU A 22 3.92 7.66 -8.19
CA GLU A 22 3.82 8.28 -9.51
C GLU A 22 2.56 7.86 -10.30
N PHE A 23 2.05 6.65 -10.05
CA PHE A 23 0.83 6.11 -10.67
C PHE A 23 -0.42 6.34 -9.79
N MET A 24 -0.24 6.73 -8.53
CA MET A 24 -1.31 6.94 -7.57
C MET A 24 -1.59 8.44 -7.35
N PRO A 25 -2.80 8.80 -6.87
CA PRO A 25 -3.07 10.17 -6.50
C PRO A 25 -2.19 10.63 -5.32
N GLN A 26 -1.49 11.76 -5.48
CA GLN A 26 -0.63 12.36 -4.44
C GLN A 26 -1.22 12.35 -3.02
N PRO A 27 -2.46 12.79 -2.77
CA PRO A 27 -3.00 12.84 -1.41
C PRO A 27 -3.11 11.45 -0.76
N LEU A 28 -3.39 10.41 -1.55
CA LEU A 28 -3.46 9.06 -1.05
C LEU A 28 -2.07 8.54 -0.66
N GLY A 29 -1.07 8.78 -1.51
CA GLY A 29 0.30 8.40 -1.22
C GLY A 29 0.85 9.06 0.03
N GLU A 30 0.53 10.34 0.26
CA GLU A 30 0.92 11.03 1.50
C GLU A 30 0.20 10.49 2.74
N ASN A 31 -1.09 10.16 2.64
CA ASN A 31 -1.84 9.55 3.74
C ASN A 31 -1.28 8.18 4.11
N VAL A 32 -1.01 7.31 3.12
CA VAL A 32 -0.43 5.99 3.36
C VAL A 32 0.98 6.11 3.94
N LEU A 33 1.80 7.05 3.43
CA LEU A 33 3.13 7.30 3.99
C LEU A 33 3.05 7.78 5.45
N ARG A 34 2.10 8.66 5.77
CA ARG A 34 1.89 9.16 7.15
C ARG A 34 1.39 8.06 8.07
N PHE A 35 0.49 7.21 7.59
CA PHE A 35 0.06 6.02 8.30
C PHE A 35 1.27 5.14 8.61
N LEU A 36 2.03 4.77 7.58
CA LEU A 36 3.26 3.98 7.66
C LEU A 36 4.36 4.61 8.50
N LYS A 37 4.31 5.88 8.93
CA LYS A 37 5.29 6.45 9.89
C LYS A 37 5.08 5.94 11.32
N ASN A 38 3.90 5.41 11.64
CA ASN A 38 3.62 4.77 12.92
C ASN A 38 4.01 3.29 12.88
N VAL A 39 4.20 2.69 14.06
CA VAL A 39 4.44 1.24 14.19
C VAL A 39 3.15 0.49 13.87
N HIS A 40 3.22 -0.41 12.91
CA HIS A 40 2.11 -1.28 12.51
C HIS A 40 2.48 -2.75 12.63
N ASP A 41 1.47 -3.58 12.86
CA ASP A 41 1.62 -5.03 12.84
C ASP A 41 1.99 -5.54 11.44
N GLN A 42 2.68 -6.69 11.41
CA GLN A 42 3.08 -7.35 10.17
C GLN A 42 1.89 -7.64 9.26
N HIS A 43 0.71 -7.94 9.83
CA HIS A 43 -0.50 -8.13 9.04
C HIS A 43 -0.85 -6.89 8.20
N THR A 44 -0.83 -5.71 8.83
CA THR A 44 -1.12 -4.42 8.19
C THR A 44 -0.06 -4.08 7.14
N LEU A 45 1.22 -4.29 7.45
CA LEU A 45 2.31 -4.05 6.49
C LEU A 45 2.21 -4.95 5.27
N ASN A 46 1.95 -6.25 5.48
CA ASN A 46 1.77 -7.22 4.41
C ASN A 46 0.55 -6.90 3.55
N GLU A 47 -0.55 -6.48 4.15
CA GLU A 47 -1.76 -6.09 3.43
C GLU A 47 -1.54 -4.83 2.59
N LEU A 48 -0.92 -3.79 3.15
CA LEU A 48 -0.50 -2.59 2.42
C LEU A 48 0.42 -2.92 1.26
N PHE A 49 1.44 -3.75 1.49
CA PHE A 49 2.34 -4.19 0.44
C PHE A 49 1.60 -4.89 -0.70
N HIS A 50 0.65 -5.78 -0.36
CA HIS A 50 -0.17 -6.48 -1.34
C HIS A 50 -1.09 -5.57 -2.14
N LEU A 51 -1.67 -4.54 -1.52
CA LEU A 51 -2.48 -3.54 -2.21
C LEU A 51 -1.64 -2.70 -3.18
N LEU A 52 -0.41 -2.37 -2.81
CA LEU A 52 0.54 -1.63 -3.64
C LEU A 52 1.22 -2.50 -4.71
N LYS A 53 1.29 -3.82 -4.49
CA LYS A 53 1.91 -4.77 -5.41
C LYS A 53 1.14 -4.83 -6.73
N LYS A 54 1.84 -4.62 -7.86
CA LYS A 54 1.23 -4.55 -9.20
C LYS A 54 0.17 -3.43 -9.30
N TYR A 55 0.32 -2.33 -8.57
CA TYR A 55 -0.58 -1.17 -8.71
C TYR A 55 -0.33 -0.46 -10.07
N ASP A 56 0.93 -0.37 -10.50
CA ASP A 56 1.36 0.11 -11.82
C ASP A 56 0.75 -0.71 -12.97
N LEU A 57 0.59 -2.02 -12.79
CA LEU A 57 -0.03 -2.92 -13.77
C LEU A 57 -1.56 -3.05 -13.63
N ALA A 58 -2.15 -2.46 -12.58
CA ALA A 58 -3.58 -2.56 -12.33
C ALA A 58 -4.34 -1.64 -13.29
N SER A 59 -5.53 -2.08 -13.73
CA SER A 59 -6.43 -1.21 -14.49
C SER A 59 -6.94 -0.06 -13.63
N LYS A 60 -7.42 1.04 -14.24
CA LYS A 60 -7.99 2.17 -13.48
C LYS A 60 -9.04 1.76 -12.46
N GLU A 61 -9.96 0.87 -12.83
CA GLU A 61 -10.98 0.34 -11.92
C GLU A 61 -10.37 -0.42 -10.73
N GLU A 62 -9.33 -1.22 -10.95
CA GLU A 62 -8.61 -1.90 -9.88
C GLU A 62 -7.81 -0.93 -9.01
N GLN A 63 -7.21 0.10 -9.61
CA GLN A 63 -6.52 1.16 -8.89
C GLN A 63 -7.50 1.90 -7.97
N GLU A 64 -8.69 2.25 -8.46
CA GLU A 64 -9.76 2.86 -7.66
C GLU A 64 -10.20 1.94 -6.50
N ALA A 65 -10.47 0.66 -6.78
CA ALA A 65 -10.82 -0.30 -5.74
C ALA A 65 -9.72 -0.48 -4.69
N ARG A 66 -8.44 -0.41 -5.10
CA ARG A 66 -7.29 -0.43 -4.17
C ARG A 66 -7.21 0.85 -3.37
N ASN A 67 -7.49 2.00 -3.99
CA ASN A 67 -7.50 3.30 -3.32
C ASN A 67 -8.55 3.32 -2.21
N GLU A 68 -9.74 2.80 -2.48
CA GLU A 68 -10.78 2.65 -1.46
C GLU A 68 -10.34 1.73 -0.32
N LYS A 69 -9.72 0.58 -0.62
CA LYS A 69 -9.17 -0.31 0.41
C LYS A 69 -8.06 0.33 1.24
N LEU A 70 -7.16 1.07 0.59
CA LEU A 70 -6.11 1.82 1.28
C LEU A 70 -6.72 2.85 2.23
N LEU A 71 -7.74 3.59 1.78
CA LEU A 71 -8.47 4.55 2.61
C LEU A 71 -9.17 3.88 3.80
N GLN A 72 -9.75 2.69 3.61
CA GLN A 72 -10.37 1.92 4.69
C GLN A 72 -9.36 1.35 5.70
N LEU A 73 -8.12 1.10 5.27
CA LEU A 73 -7.04 0.62 6.14
C LEU A 73 -6.43 1.74 6.99
N ILE A 74 -6.31 2.94 6.41
CA ILE A 74 -5.61 4.08 7.04
C ILE A 74 -6.56 5.09 7.72
N GLY A 75 -7.86 5.00 7.46
CA GLY A 75 -8.92 5.86 8.02
C GLY A 75 -9.60 5.23 9.22
#